data_AF-A0A0N5ACV8-F1
#
_entry.id   AF-A0A0N5ACV8-F1
#
_cell.length_a   1.000
_cell.length_b   1.000
_cell.length_c   1.000
_cell.angle_alpha   90.00
_cell.angle_beta   90.00
_cell.angle_gamma   90.00
#
_symmetry.space_group_name_H-M   'P 1'
#
loop_
_entity.id
_entity.type
_entity.pdbx_description
1 polymer ?
#
loop_
_entity_poly.entity_id
_entity_poly.type
_entity_poly.pdbx_seq_one_letter_code
_entity_poly.pdbx_strand_id
1 'polypeptide(L)'
;CFRYDNLGVEVSIYKRSTGWFGCGWLYLPSFGLISDYHLCDDNPSCPIAPGRQIFEITIDPSILFSGFFKMFHNDQVPYQLILRVRNNRQPSEELLCMAFQTRIHY
;
A
#
# COMPACT_ATOMS: atom_id res chain seq x y z
N CYS A 1 -27.79 2.88 8.76
CA CYS A 1 -27.09 2.89 7.46
C CYS A 1 -25.60 2.89 7.70
N PHE A 2 -24.89 1.83 7.28
CA PHE A 2 -23.42 1.84 7.22
C PHE A 2 -23.01 2.79 6.09
N ARG A 3 -22.25 3.83 6.41
CA ARG A 3 -21.81 4.86 5.48
C ARG A 3 -20.29 4.97 5.59
N TYR A 4 -19.59 4.61 4.52
CA TYR A 4 -18.14 4.68 4.43
C TYR A 4 -17.74 5.91 3.62
N ASP A 5 -17.53 7.03 4.32
CA ASP A 5 -17.22 8.35 3.76
C ASP A 5 -15.82 8.86 4.15
N ASN A 6 -15.14 8.18 5.07
CA ASN A 6 -13.79 8.52 5.49
C ASN A 6 -12.92 7.26 5.50
N LEU A 7 -12.39 6.94 4.33
CA LEU A 7 -11.54 5.76 4.10
C LEU A 7 -10.09 6.19 3.91
N GLY A 8 -9.21 5.67 4.76
CA GLY A 8 -7.77 5.82 4.64
C GLY A 8 -7.16 4.60 3.95
N VAL A 9 -6.25 4.84 3.01
CA VAL A 9 -5.44 3.80 2.39
C VAL A 9 -4.01 3.90 2.86
N GLU A 10 -3.52 2.80 3.41
CA GLU A 10 -2.15 2.64 3.84
C GLU A 10 -1.47 1.61 2.92
N VAL A 11 -0.36 2.00 2.31
CA VAL A 11 0.49 1.08 1.54
C VAL A 11 1.80 0.89 2.27
N SER A 12 2.09 -0.35 2.65
CA SER A 12 3.35 -0.76 3.26
C SER A 12 4.17 -1.58 2.29
N ILE A 13 5.47 -1.30 2.18
CA ILE A 13 6.38 -2.02 1.28
C ILE A 13 7.39 -2.76 2.12
N TYR A 14 7.65 -4.02 1.75
CA TYR A 14 8.65 -4.86 2.37
C TYR A 14 9.58 -5.43 1.32
N LYS A 15 10.87 -5.49 1.63
CA LYS A 15 11.88 -6.18 0.85
C LYS A 15 12.24 -7.49 1.51
N ARG A 16 12.42 -8.55 0.74
CA ARG A 16 12.95 -9.80 1.29
C ARG A 16 14.42 -9.63 1.68
N SER A 17 14.73 -9.80 2.96
CA SER A 17 16.12 -9.89 3.43
C SER A 17 16.60 -11.33 3.35
N THR A 18 17.77 -11.54 2.74
CA THR A 18 18.46 -12.84 2.64
C THR A 18 19.91 -12.77 3.15
N GLY A 19 20.22 -11.81 4.04
CA GLY A 19 21.58 -11.56 4.57
C GLY A 19 21.72 -11.75 6.09
N TRP A 20 22.77 -11.17 6.68
CA TRP A 20 23.11 -11.26 8.12
C TRP A 20 21.95 -10.90 9.06
N PHE A 21 21.06 -9.98 8.66
CA PHE A 21 19.88 -9.59 9.44
C PHE A 21 18.75 -10.64 9.46
N GLY A 22 18.98 -11.82 8.87
CA GLY A 22 18.04 -12.93 8.87
C GLY A 22 17.17 -13.01 7.62
N CYS A 23 16.53 -14.18 7.45
CA CYS A 23 15.55 -14.45 6.42
C CYS A 23 14.20 -13.86 6.84
N GLY A 24 13.83 -12.72 6.28
CA GLY A 24 12.65 -11.99 6.73
C GLY A 24 12.15 -10.94 5.74
N TRP A 25 11.08 -10.25 6.13
CA TRP A 25 10.56 -9.09 5.43
C TRP A 25 11.07 -7.83 6.12
N LEU A 26 11.92 -7.08 5.43
CA LEU A 26 12.41 -5.79 5.90
C LEU A 26 11.43 -4.71 5.44
N TYR A 27 10.85 -3.98 6.39
CA TYR A 27 10.01 -2.83 6.08
C TYR A 27 10.82 -1.73 5.40
N LEU A 28 10.33 -1.25 4.26
CA LEU A 28 10.87 -0.09 3.57
C LEU A 28 9.99 1.11 3.92
N PRO A 29 10.51 2.09 4.68
CA PRO A 29 9.76 3.30 4.97
C PRO A 29 9.45 4.04 3.67
N SER A 30 8.16 4.29 3.42
CA SER A 30 7.67 5.04 2.26
C SER A 30 7.81 6.56 2.41
N PHE A 31 8.26 7.06 3.57
CA PHE A 31 8.51 8.48 3.88
C PHE A 31 7.43 9.46 3.37
N GLY A 32 6.14 9.10 3.50
CA GLY A 32 5.04 9.97 3.07
C GLY A 32 4.78 9.99 1.55
N LEU A 33 5.52 9.22 0.76
CA LEU A 33 5.30 9.12 -0.69
C LEU A 33 4.12 8.21 -1.07
N ILE A 34 3.73 7.30 -0.18
CA ILE A 34 2.68 6.28 -0.43
C ILE A 34 1.75 6.10 0.79
N SER A 35 1.91 6.92 1.82
CA SER A 35 1.23 6.76 3.11
C SER A 35 0.40 8.01 3.44
N ASP A 36 -0.78 8.08 2.83
CA ASP A 36 -2.03 8.74 3.29
C ASP A 36 -2.86 9.10 2.05
N TYR A 37 -3.36 8.07 1.36
CA TYR A 37 -4.33 8.33 0.30
C TYR A 37 -5.75 8.26 0.89
N HIS A 38 -6.45 9.39 0.86
CA HIS A 38 -7.84 9.48 1.25
C HIS A 38 -8.72 9.12 0.05
N LEU A 39 -9.25 7.89 0.05
CA LEU A 39 -10.07 7.37 -1.05
C LEU A 39 -11.29 8.21 -1.39
N CYS A 40 -11.78 9.02 -0.44
CA CYS A 40 -12.99 9.81 -0.58
C CYS A 40 -12.76 11.29 -0.91
N ASP A 41 -11.52 11.76 -0.90
CA ASP A 41 -11.24 13.17 -1.21
C ASP A 41 -11.33 13.40 -2.74
N ASP A 42 -10.80 12.47 -3.53
CA ASP A 42 -10.78 12.57 -5.00
C ASP A 42 -11.86 11.70 -5.70
N ASN A 43 -12.65 10.92 -4.96
CA ASN A 43 -13.64 10.01 -5.55
C ASN A 43 -15.09 10.51 -5.36
N PRO A 44 -15.78 10.93 -6.44
CA PRO A 44 -17.17 11.37 -6.36
C PRO A 44 -18.15 10.23 -5.99
N SER A 45 -17.68 8.97 -5.99
CA SER A 45 -18.45 7.79 -5.60
C SER A 45 -18.55 7.59 -4.08
N CYS A 46 -17.91 8.45 -3.28
CA CYS A 46 -18.14 8.48 -1.83
C CYS A 46 -19.46 9.22 -1.51
N PRO A 47 -20.26 8.73 -0.54
CA PRO A 47 -20.00 7.61 0.35
C PRO A 47 -20.18 6.24 -0.31
N ILE A 48 -19.26 5.33 0.00
CA ILE A 48 -19.25 3.95 -0.48
C ILE A 48 -20.42 3.20 0.16
N ALA A 49 -21.38 2.79 -0.67
CA ALA A 49 -22.49 1.96 -0.25
C ALA A 49 -22.03 0.52 0.01
N PRO A 50 -22.61 -0.18 1.02
CA PRO A 50 -22.29 -1.59 1.26
C PRO A 50 -22.70 -2.45 0.05
N GLY A 51 -21.84 -3.39 -0.34
CA GLY A 51 -22.06 -4.27 -1.49
C GLY A 51 -20.77 -4.56 -2.25
N ARG A 52 -20.89 -5.24 -3.40
CA ARG A 52 -19.75 -5.49 -4.28
C ARG A 52 -19.33 -4.20 -4.96
N GLN A 53 -18.09 -3.79 -4.74
CA GLN A 53 -17.47 -2.65 -5.41
C GLN A 53 -16.18 -3.08 -6.11
N ILE A 54 -15.85 -2.37 -7.19
CA ILE A 54 -14.63 -2.58 -7.97
C ILE A 54 -13.80 -1.32 -7.82
N PHE A 55 -12.57 -1.47 -7.35
CA PHE A 55 -11.62 -0.37 -7.19
C PHE A 55 -10.44 -0.61 -8.14
N GLU A 56 -10.09 0.42 -8.90
CA GLU A 56 -8.89 0.44 -9.72
C GLU A 56 -7.85 1.29 -9.01
N ILE A 57 -6.71 0.68 -8.67
CA ILE A 57 -5.61 1.35 -8.00
C ILE A 57 -4.46 1.42 -9.00
N THR A 58 -4.11 2.65 -9.39
CA THR A 58 -2.93 2.87 -10.24
C THR A 58 -1.76 3.19 -9.32
N ILE A 59 -0.79 2.28 -9.28
CA ILE A 59 0.46 2.50 -8.55
C ILE A 59 1.47 3.01 -9.56
N ASP A 60 1.85 4.28 -9.46
CA ASP A 60 2.95 4.82 -10.27
C ASP A 60 4.30 4.36 -9.67
N PRO A 61 5.05 3.51 -10.38
CA PRO A 61 6.34 3.02 -9.89
C PRO A 61 7.42 4.11 -9.94
N SER A 62 7.20 5.25 -10.59
CA SER A 62 8.13 6.39 -10.63
C SER A 62 8.59 6.84 -9.23
N ILE A 63 7.69 6.73 -8.26
CA ILE A 63 7.92 7.05 -6.86
C ILE A 63 8.85 6.01 -6.19
N LEU A 64 8.70 4.74 -6.56
CA LEU A 64 9.64 3.65 -6.22
C LEU A 64 10.98 3.77 -6.97
N PHE A 65 11.12 4.74 -7.87
CA PHE A 65 12.36 5.03 -8.59
C PHE A 65 13.05 6.31 -8.10
N SER A 66 12.50 6.96 -7.06
CA SER A 66 13.21 8.01 -6.32
C SER A 66 14.54 7.47 -5.78
N GLY A 67 15.55 8.33 -5.68
CA GLY A 67 16.94 7.93 -5.38
C GLY A 67 17.10 7.04 -4.13
N PHE A 68 16.16 7.12 -3.19
CA PHE A 68 16.08 6.25 -2.02
C PHE A 68 15.93 4.76 -2.41
N PHE A 69 14.99 4.42 -3.28
CA PHE A 69 14.78 3.03 -3.68
C PHE A 69 15.93 2.48 -4.52
N LYS A 70 16.56 3.30 -5.37
CA LYS A 70 17.75 2.88 -6.13
C LYS A 70 18.89 2.40 -5.22
N MET A 71 19.04 3.00 -4.03
CA MET A 71 20.06 2.58 -3.06
C MET A 71 19.78 1.20 -2.44
N PHE A 72 18.51 0.83 -2.32
CA PHE A 72 18.09 -0.46 -1.75
C PHE A 72 17.59 -1.45 -2.79
N HIS A 73 17.56 -1.07 -4.07
CA HIS A 73 17.06 -1.93 -5.13
C HIS A 73 18.09 -2.98 -5.52
N ASN A 74 17.61 -4.21 -5.66
CA ASN A 74 18.36 -5.31 -6.24
C ASN A 74 17.36 -6.18 -7.00
N ASP A 75 17.57 -6.34 -8.30
CA ASP A 75 16.70 -7.08 -9.23
C ASP A 75 16.43 -8.52 -8.78
N GLN A 76 17.29 -9.08 -7.93
CA GLN A 76 17.18 -10.45 -7.44
C GLN A 76 16.27 -10.61 -6.21
N VAL A 77 15.73 -9.53 -5.66
CA VAL A 77 15.02 -9.57 -4.38
C VAL A 77 13.51 -9.35 -4.57
N PRO A 78 12.65 -10.27 -4.06
CA PRO A 78 11.21 -10.07 -4.10
C PRO A 78 10.77 -8.98 -3.11
N TYR A 79 9.77 -8.22 -3.54
CA TYR A 79 9.08 -7.19 -2.77
C TYR A 79 7.68 -7.67 -2.40
N GLN A 80 7.22 -7.26 -1.22
CA GLN A 80 5.84 -7.46 -0.77
C GLN A 80 5.20 -6.11 -0.52
N LEU A 81 4.10 -5.84 -1.22
CA LEU A 81 3.24 -4.69 -1.05
C LEU A 81 2.04 -5.12 -0.21
N ILE A 82 1.74 -4.41 0.86
CA ILE A 82 0.54 -4.61 1.66
C ILE A 82 -0.31 -3.36 1.54
N LEU A 83 -1.48 -3.51 0.94
CA LEU A 83 -2.51 -2.49 0.82
C LEU A 83 -3.54 -2.70 1.94
N ARG A 84 -3.77 -1.69 2.76
CA ARG A 84 -4.81 -1.70 3.79
C ARG A 84 -5.77 -0.55 3.54
N VAL A 85 -7.06 -0.85 3.59
CA VAL A 85 -8.13 0.15 3.58
C VAL A 85 -8.78 0.11 4.95
N ARG A 86 -8.77 1.26 5.63
CA ARG A 86 -9.34 1.42 6.97
C ARG A 86 -10.41 2.47 6.96
N ASN A 87 -11.40 2.27 7.82
CA ASN A 87 -12.36 3.32 8.14
C ASN A 87 -11.71 4.27 9.16
N ASN A 88 -11.40 5.50 8.77
CA ASN A 88 -10.76 6.47 9.68
C ASN A 88 -11.65 6.84 10.88
N ARG A 89 -12.97 6.60 10.81
CA ARG A 89 -13.86 6.75 11.98
C ARG A 89 -13.70 5.64 13.00
N GLN A 90 -13.31 4.45 12.56
CA GLN A 90 -13.05 3.28 13.40
C GLN A 90 -11.77 2.62 12.89
N PRO A 91 -10.59 3.11 13.29
CA PRO A 91 -9.31 2.65 12.74
C PRO A 91 -9.01 1.16 13.03
N SER A 92 -9.74 0.54 13.97
CA SER A 92 -9.71 -0.90 14.23
C SER A 92 -10.46 -1.74 13.18
N GLU A 93 -11.33 -1.12 12.38
CA GLU A 93 -12.10 -1.75 11.32
C GLU A 93 -11.31 -1.69 10.01
N GLU A 94 -10.54 -2.75 9.74
CA GLU A 94 -9.89 -2.96 8.45
C GLU A 94 -10.92 -3.53 7.46
N LEU A 95 -11.24 -2.75 6.42
CA LEU A 95 -12.22 -3.13 5.39
C LEU A 95 -11.59 -3.99 4.29
N LEU A 96 -10.31 -3.77 4.01
CA LEU A 96 -9.53 -4.53 3.04
C LEU A 96 -8.08 -4.63 3.52
N CYS A 97 -7.52 -5.83 3.45
CA CYS A 97 -6.09 -6.06 3.62
C CYS A 97 -5.64 -7.01 2.51
N MET A 98 -4.89 -6.48 1.54
CA MET A 98 -4.42 -7.26 0.39
C MET A 98 -2.90 -7.22 0.33
N ALA A 99 -2.28 -8.39 0.21
CA ALA A 99 -0.84 -8.52 0.08
C ALA A 99 -0.50 -9.04 -1.32
N PHE A 100 0.40 -8.34 -2.00
CA PHE A 100 0.91 -8.71 -3.31
C PHE A 100 2.42 -8.88 -3.22
N GLN A 101 2.92 -9.98 -3.76
CA GLN A 101 4.35 -10.23 -3.86
C GLN A 101 4.76 -10.12 -5.32
N THR A 102 5.76 -9.30 -5.59
CA THR A 102 6.23 -9.05 -6.95
C THR A 102 7.74 -8.90 -6.98
N ARG A 103 8.33 -9.14 -8.16
CA ARG A 103 9.72 -8.78 -8.45
C ARG A 103 9.69 -7.59 -9.40
N ILE A 104 10.41 -6.54 -9.03
CA ILE A 104 10.57 -5.35 -9.86
C ILE A 104 11.82 -5.60 -10.69
N HIS A 105 11.64 -5.73 -12.00
CA HIS A 105 12.71 -5.84 -12.97
C HIS A 105 12.88 -4.48 -13.66
N TYR A 106 14.10 -3.95 -13.70
CA TYR A 106 14.45 -2.72 -14.42
C TYR A 106 14.83 -2.99 -15.88
#